data_AF-A0AAD9DIY5-F1
#
_entry.id   AF-A0AAD9DIY5-F1
#
_cell.length_a   1.000
_cell.length_b   1.000
_cell.length_c   1.000
_cell.angle_alpha   90.00
_cell.angle_beta   90.00
_cell.angle_gamma   90.00
#
_symmetry.space_group_name_H-M   'P 1'
#
loop_
_entity.id
_entity.type
_entity.pdbx_description
1 polymer ?
#
loop_
_entity_poly.entity_id
_entity_poly.type
_entity_poly.pdbx_seq_one_letter_code
_entity_poly.pdbx_strand_id
1 'polypeptide(L)'
;MMRSAFTTSLALFAMKLLLTIFPFLCTITAAVAAPTSSPLPTDERGDYNAADIIEWIRSKPDGIIHESLRVGRETPGDPNSINGLFVKSDAKAIEKGDVIAHIPWDCTINPGKKYRFNKFESCANIYKLAEELRLGEDSTKAPYVRYLLNLPRGTMPGEWNQAAKEFLSVVLGHDQLPPYEDHWKFDFTFDWVGECEGHEDDEFERAAYHLNHSRDEDTLMVPIYDMMNHSNDPKKLNTFSYKPKETGDVFRVVASKRIEPGEQVYNSYNRCNRCSMDLFGIDRDDCETFSNYRTPDILSYFGFIEDYPQSWIFDSNDSSDDDAPSEFDICMLKNSETGEIDVYWGADKADDHDIEWAEAQLKRLRKLLKRKEKKEKELVGEGDDKIGRYQWDTIWRYHGALVTALEAAVEKSFFDSSDDDDSSDDSSDDKRNEKDEL
;
A
#
# COMPACT_ATOMS: atom_id res chain seq x y z
N MET A 1 5.91 -17.78 -59.64
CA MET A 1 5.18 -18.90 -59.01
C MET A 1 4.85 -18.46 -57.59
N MET A 2 3.64 -18.35 -57.09
CA MET A 2 2.28 -18.48 -57.61
C MET A 2 1.46 -17.54 -56.71
N ARG A 3 0.80 -16.52 -57.30
CA ARG A 3 -0.17 -15.65 -56.61
C ARG A 3 -1.51 -16.36 -56.60
N SER A 4 -2.28 -16.28 -55.52
CA SER A 4 -3.73 -16.51 -55.57
C SER A 4 -4.45 -15.42 -54.80
N ALA A 5 -5.19 -14.63 -55.56
CA ALA A 5 -6.13 -13.62 -55.12
C ALA A 5 -7.50 -14.29 -54.88
N PHE A 6 -8.26 -13.80 -53.90
CA PHE A 6 -9.70 -14.05 -53.82
C PHE A 6 -10.44 -12.72 -53.99
N THR A 7 -11.14 -12.63 -55.11
CA THR A 7 -12.05 -11.57 -55.51
C THR A 7 -13.49 -11.93 -55.12
N THR A 8 -14.16 -10.98 -54.47
CA THR A 8 -15.58 -10.56 -54.62
C THR A 8 -16.64 -11.56 -55.08
N SER A 9 -17.73 -11.66 -54.30
CA SER A 9 -19.08 -11.67 -54.88
C SER A 9 -20.12 -11.07 -53.92
N LEU A 10 -20.78 -10.02 -54.43
CA LEU A 10 -21.89 -9.28 -53.86
C LEU A 10 -23.15 -9.78 -54.57
N ALA A 11 -24.15 -10.29 -53.86
CA ALA A 11 -25.50 -10.44 -54.41
C ALA A 11 -26.59 -10.46 -53.33
N LEU A 12 -27.51 -9.51 -53.49
CA LEU A 12 -28.81 -9.36 -52.84
C LEU A 12 -29.59 -10.69 -52.75
N PHE A 13 -30.26 -10.91 -51.61
CA PHE A 13 -31.57 -11.56 -51.62
C PHE A 13 -32.53 -10.90 -50.63
N ALA A 14 -33.73 -10.65 -51.15
CA ALA A 14 -34.80 -9.90 -50.53
C ALA A 14 -35.61 -10.74 -49.53
N MET A 15 -36.18 -10.04 -48.55
CA MET A 15 -37.59 -10.17 -48.14
C MET A 15 -38.04 -11.52 -47.56
N LYS A 16 -38.08 -11.60 -46.22
CA LYS A 16 -39.17 -12.28 -45.49
C LYS A 16 -39.44 -11.55 -44.18
N LEU A 17 -40.41 -10.62 -44.27
CA LEU A 17 -41.13 -10.03 -43.16
C LEU A 17 -41.96 -11.15 -42.50
N LEU A 18 -41.54 -11.60 -41.31
CA LEU A 18 -42.33 -12.45 -40.44
C LEU A 18 -42.54 -11.67 -39.15
N LEU A 19 -43.75 -11.10 -39.02
CA LEU A 19 -44.26 -10.57 -37.77
C LEU A 19 -44.29 -11.69 -36.72
N THR A 20 -43.34 -11.67 -35.80
CA THR A 20 -43.48 -12.32 -34.49
C THR A 20 -43.89 -11.27 -33.48
N ILE A 21 -45.18 -11.24 -33.18
CA ILE A 21 -45.76 -10.51 -32.06
C ILE A 21 -45.25 -11.19 -30.78
N PHE A 22 -44.19 -10.64 -30.19
CA PHE A 22 -43.74 -11.02 -28.85
C PHE A 22 -44.66 -10.32 -27.84
N PRO A 23 -45.31 -11.05 -26.91
CA PRO A 23 -46.04 -10.42 -25.84
C PRO A 23 -45.04 -9.68 -24.95
N PHE A 24 -45.28 -8.38 -24.77
CA PHE A 24 -44.68 -7.55 -23.72
C PHE A 24 -44.93 -8.24 -22.37
N LEU A 25 -43.99 -9.08 -21.94
CA LEU A 25 -43.95 -9.57 -20.58
C LEU A 25 -43.50 -8.38 -19.75
N CYS A 26 -44.44 -7.74 -19.05
CA CYS A 26 -44.13 -6.81 -17.97
C CYS A 26 -43.32 -7.58 -16.92
N THR A 27 -42.00 -7.55 -17.03
CA THR A 27 -41.10 -7.88 -15.92
C THR A 27 -41.34 -6.82 -14.86
N ILE A 28 -42.15 -7.18 -13.86
CA ILE A 28 -42.24 -6.47 -12.59
C ILE A 28 -40.85 -6.59 -11.97
N THR A 29 -39.96 -5.64 -12.25
CA THR A 29 -38.75 -5.44 -11.47
C THR A 29 -39.21 -4.94 -10.12
N ALA A 30 -39.43 -5.87 -9.19
CA ALA A 30 -39.56 -5.51 -7.78
C ALA A 30 -38.27 -4.75 -7.43
N ALA A 31 -38.40 -3.45 -7.16
CA ALA A 31 -37.30 -2.68 -6.61
C ALA A 31 -36.98 -3.32 -5.27
N VAL A 32 -35.89 -4.10 -5.24
CA VAL A 32 -35.32 -4.59 -4.00
C VAL A 32 -34.82 -3.33 -3.30
N ALA A 33 -35.57 -2.87 -2.30
CA ALA A 33 -35.11 -1.80 -1.45
C ALA A 33 -33.77 -2.25 -0.87
N ALA A 34 -32.70 -1.52 -1.19
CA ALA A 34 -31.40 -1.79 -0.60
C ALA A 34 -31.56 -1.79 0.93
N PRO A 35 -31.02 -2.79 1.64
CA PRO A 35 -31.11 -2.84 3.09
C PRO A 35 -30.59 -1.52 3.66
N THR A 36 -31.41 -0.83 4.45
CA THR A 36 -31.01 0.41 5.11
C THR A 36 -29.97 0.05 6.17
N SER A 37 -28.70 0.29 5.88
CA SER A 37 -27.62 0.10 6.87
C SER A 37 -27.87 1.01 8.07
N SER A 38 -27.55 0.51 9.26
CA SER A 38 -27.59 1.36 10.44
C SER A 38 -26.53 2.45 10.28
N PRO A 39 -26.81 3.72 10.66
CA PRO A 39 -25.80 4.76 10.59
C PRO A 39 -24.62 4.37 11.50
N LEU A 40 -23.39 4.71 11.07
CA LEU A 40 -22.21 4.56 11.91
C LEU A 40 -22.36 5.38 13.20
N PRO A 41 -21.95 4.85 14.37
CA PRO A 41 -21.91 5.65 15.59
C PRO A 41 -20.89 6.77 15.46
N THR A 42 -21.35 8.00 15.61
CA THR A 42 -20.50 9.19 15.57
C THR A 42 -20.36 9.82 16.95
N ASP A 43 -19.28 10.56 17.17
CA ASP A 43 -19.14 11.47 18.30
C ASP A 43 -20.02 12.73 18.13
N GLU A 44 -19.91 13.67 19.08
CA GLU A 44 -20.66 14.94 19.05
C GLU A 44 -20.31 15.85 17.86
N ARG A 45 -19.27 15.52 17.09
CA ARG A 45 -18.79 16.25 15.92
C ARG A 45 -19.15 15.55 14.61
N GLY A 46 -19.77 14.37 14.67
CA GLY A 46 -20.14 13.60 13.50
C GLY A 46 -19.01 12.69 12.98
N ASP A 47 -17.90 12.55 13.71
CA ASP A 47 -16.81 11.65 13.35
C ASP A 47 -17.10 10.23 13.85
N TYR A 48 -16.85 9.22 13.02
CA TYR A 48 -17.00 7.81 13.43
C TYR A 48 -16.08 7.48 14.60
N ASN A 49 -16.65 6.96 15.70
CA ASN A 49 -15.93 6.74 16.95
C ASN A 49 -15.70 5.26 17.31
N ALA A 50 -16.12 4.35 16.43
CA ALA A 50 -16.00 2.89 16.58
C ALA A 50 -16.59 2.30 17.88
N ALA A 51 -17.52 3.00 18.54
CA ALA A 51 -18.10 2.53 19.79
C ALA A 51 -18.74 1.13 19.66
N ASP A 52 -19.39 0.86 18.52
CA ASP A 52 -20.01 -0.43 18.20
C ASP A 52 -18.98 -1.56 18.04
N ILE A 53 -17.88 -1.32 17.33
CA ILE A 53 -16.78 -2.29 17.19
C ILE A 53 -16.10 -2.55 18.54
N ILE A 54 -15.81 -1.50 19.31
CA ILE A 54 -15.15 -1.62 20.61
C ILE A 54 -16.03 -2.40 21.59
N GLU A 55 -17.32 -2.10 21.66
CA GLU A 55 -18.27 -2.85 22.50
C GLU A 55 -18.40 -4.30 22.05
N TRP A 56 -18.51 -4.54 20.74
CA TRP A 56 -18.58 -5.88 20.19
C TRP A 56 -17.35 -6.73 20.54
N ILE A 57 -16.14 -6.20 20.41
CA ILE A 57 -14.91 -6.90 20.78
C ILE A 57 -14.90 -7.18 22.29
N ARG A 58 -15.16 -6.17 23.13
CA ARG A 58 -15.19 -6.33 24.60
C ARG A 58 -16.27 -7.28 25.10
N SER A 59 -17.30 -7.55 24.30
CA SER A 59 -18.34 -8.53 24.65
C SER A 59 -17.86 -9.98 24.56
N LYS A 60 -16.69 -10.23 23.96
CA LYS A 60 -16.09 -11.55 23.80
C LYS A 60 -15.19 -11.93 24.99
N PRO A 61 -15.06 -13.21 25.35
CA PRO A 61 -14.26 -13.66 26.50
C PRO A 61 -12.81 -13.14 26.53
N ASP A 62 -12.14 -13.09 25.37
CA ASP A 62 -10.73 -12.68 25.25
C ASP A 62 -10.56 -11.30 24.61
N GLY A 63 -11.65 -10.55 24.42
CA GLY A 63 -11.64 -9.26 23.75
C GLY A 63 -11.20 -8.12 24.66
N ILE A 64 -10.07 -7.50 24.34
CA ILE A 64 -9.51 -6.38 25.09
C ILE A 64 -9.32 -5.20 24.14
N ILE A 65 -9.79 -4.03 24.54
CA ILE A 65 -9.43 -2.74 23.93
C ILE A 65 -9.09 -1.80 25.08
N HIS A 66 -7.89 -1.23 25.06
CA HIS A 66 -7.41 -0.36 26.11
C HIS A 66 -8.36 0.82 26.34
N GLU A 67 -8.68 1.14 27.60
CA GLU A 67 -9.73 2.10 27.94
C GLU A 67 -9.40 3.54 27.53
N SER A 68 -8.11 3.87 27.43
CA SER A 68 -7.62 5.17 26.98
C SER A 68 -7.80 5.42 25.47
N LEU A 69 -8.18 4.42 24.67
CA LEU A 69 -8.24 4.58 23.21
C LEU A 69 -9.54 5.24 22.74
N ARG A 70 -9.42 6.05 21.69
CA ARG A 70 -10.53 6.55 20.87
C ARG A 70 -10.20 6.39 19.39
N VAL A 71 -11.21 6.13 18.58
CA VAL A 71 -11.14 6.30 17.13
C VAL A 71 -11.72 7.68 16.80
N GLY A 72 -11.12 8.36 15.84
CA GLY A 72 -11.60 9.65 15.36
C GLY A 72 -10.49 10.43 14.70
N ARG A 73 -10.71 11.72 14.50
CA ARG A 73 -9.74 12.54 13.79
C ARG A 73 -8.64 13.12 14.68
N GLU A 74 -7.51 13.43 14.05
CA GLU A 74 -6.39 14.15 14.67
C GLU A 74 -6.84 15.54 15.15
N THR A 75 -7.51 16.28 14.28
CA THR A 75 -8.18 17.54 14.63
C THR A 75 -9.69 17.29 14.65
N PRO A 76 -10.29 17.04 15.82
CA PRO A 76 -11.65 16.51 15.84
C PRO A 76 -12.66 17.51 15.27
N GLY A 77 -13.53 17.06 14.38
CA GLY A 77 -14.48 17.89 13.62
C GLY A 77 -13.91 18.55 12.35
N ASP A 78 -12.61 18.42 12.04
CA ASP A 78 -12.07 18.82 10.73
C ASP A 78 -12.13 17.64 9.75
N PRO A 79 -13.02 17.66 8.74
CA PRO A 79 -13.18 16.56 7.79
C PRO A 79 -11.94 16.30 6.93
N ASN A 80 -10.98 17.23 6.87
CA ASN A 80 -9.73 17.08 6.13
C ASN A 80 -8.60 16.49 7.00
N SER A 81 -8.77 16.47 8.31
CA SER A 81 -7.76 15.87 9.20
C SER A 81 -7.83 14.36 9.17
N ILE A 82 -6.69 13.72 9.39
CA ILE A 82 -6.54 12.27 9.29
C ILE A 82 -7.40 11.57 10.36
N ASN A 83 -8.14 10.55 9.95
CA ASN A 83 -8.84 9.66 10.86
C ASN A 83 -7.88 8.57 11.33
N GLY A 84 -7.94 8.17 12.60
CA GLY A 84 -7.03 7.17 13.14
C GLY A 84 -7.37 6.74 14.56
N LEU A 85 -6.44 6.01 15.18
CA LEU A 85 -6.51 5.57 16.57
C LEU A 85 -5.67 6.49 17.46
N PHE A 86 -6.25 7.01 18.54
CA PHE A 86 -5.60 7.97 19.43
C PHE A 86 -5.78 7.59 20.90
N VAL A 87 -4.86 8.05 21.74
CA VAL A 87 -5.09 8.12 23.19
C VAL A 87 -5.98 9.32 23.48
N LYS A 88 -7.04 9.14 24.24
CA LYS A 88 -7.92 10.24 24.70
C LYS A 88 -7.10 11.27 25.47
N SER A 89 -7.36 12.55 25.25
CA SER A 89 -6.62 13.65 25.88
C SER A 89 -6.80 13.73 27.40
N ASP A 90 -7.87 13.15 27.94
CA ASP A 90 -8.20 13.12 29.37
C ASP A 90 -7.88 11.77 30.04
N ALA A 91 -7.35 10.80 29.28
CA ALA A 91 -6.99 9.49 29.80
C ALA A 91 -5.55 9.47 30.34
N LYS A 92 -5.17 8.32 30.91
CA LYS A 92 -3.77 8.04 31.25
C LYS A 92 -3.00 7.64 30.00
N ALA A 93 -1.70 7.92 30.01
CA ALA A 93 -0.76 7.37 29.04
C ALA A 93 -0.87 5.84 28.99
N ILE A 94 -0.60 5.28 27.82
CA ILE A 94 -0.41 3.84 27.64
C ILE A 94 1.07 3.57 27.87
N GLU A 95 1.41 2.71 28.83
CA GLU A 95 2.80 2.44 29.17
C GLU A 95 3.41 1.40 28.20
N LYS A 96 4.74 1.42 28.08
CA LYS A 96 5.45 0.45 27.25
C LYS A 96 5.12 -0.99 27.72
N GLY A 97 4.72 -1.85 26.80
CA GLY A 97 4.34 -3.23 27.07
C GLY A 97 2.87 -3.42 27.43
N ASP A 98 2.08 -2.35 27.57
CA ASP A 98 0.64 -2.45 27.78
C ASP A 98 -0.04 -3.03 26.54
N VAL A 99 -1.04 -3.88 26.78
CA VAL A 99 -1.91 -4.40 25.72
C VAL A 99 -2.83 -3.28 25.25
N ILE A 100 -2.70 -2.90 23.98
CA ILE A 100 -3.56 -1.94 23.30
C ILE A 100 -4.86 -2.65 22.87
N ALA A 101 -4.72 -3.82 22.25
CA ALA A 101 -5.85 -4.61 21.79
C ALA A 101 -5.55 -6.13 21.83
N HIS A 102 -6.53 -6.92 22.26
CA HIS A 102 -6.67 -8.35 21.94
C HIS A 102 -7.94 -8.52 21.11
N ILE A 103 -7.78 -8.96 19.87
CA ILE A 103 -8.87 -9.18 18.93
C ILE A 103 -9.11 -10.69 18.82
N PRO A 104 -10.23 -11.20 19.34
CA PRO A 104 -10.56 -12.62 19.23
C PRO A 104 -10.70 -13.07 17.78
N TRP A 105 -10.36 -14.32 17.51
CA TRP A 105 -10.43 -14.91 16.16
C TRP A 105 -11.82 -14.79 15.51
N ASP A 106 -12.89 -14.88 16.31
CA ASP A 106 -14.27 -14.77 15.80
C ASP A 106 -14.66 -13.34 15.41
N CYS A 107 -13.87 -12.34 15.79
CA CYS A 107 -14.03 -10.94 15.43
C CYS A 107 -13.26 -10.53 14.16
N THR A 108 -12.37 -11.39 13.64
CA THR A 108 -11.65 -11.12 12.39
C THR A 108 -12.38 -11.71 11.19
N ILE A 109 -12.16 -11.15 10.00
CA ILE A 109 -12.48 -11.83 8.74
C ILE A 109 -11.20 -12.54 8.31
N ASN A 110 -11.27 -13.86 8.19
CA ASN A 110 -10.11 -14.73 8.06
C ASN A 110 -10.42 -15.94 7.16
N PRO A 111 -9.40 -16.64 6.63
CA PRO A 111 -9.58 -17.81 5.77
C PRO A 111 -9.99 -19.09 6.53
N GLY A 112 -10.33 -19.00 7.82
CA GLY A 112 -10.71 -20.13 8.67
C GLY A 112 -9.60 -21.17 8.78
N LYS A 113 -9.94 -22.44 8.54
CA LYS A 113 -8.98 -23.57 8.63
C LYS A 113 -7.83 -23.51 7.61
N LYS A 114 -7.96 -22.67 6.57
CA LYS A 114 -6.91 -22.44 5.57
C LYS A 114 -5.87 -21.42 6.04
N TYR A 115 -6.05 -20.80 7.21
CA TYR A 115 -5.08 -19.89 7.78
C TYR A 115 -3.72 -20.54 7.99
N ARG A 116 -2.66 -19.78 7.70
CA ARG A 116 -1.26 -20.16 7.89
C ARG A 116 -0.51 -18.90 8.31
N PHE A 117 0.19 -18.97 9.44
CA PHE A 117 0.94 -17.84 10.01
C PHE A 117 1.97 -17.22 9.04
N ASN A 118 2.62 -18.06 8.23
CA ASN A 118 3.64 -17.65 7.25
C ASN A 118 3.07 -17.42 5.83
N LYS A 119 1.79 -17.06 5.70
CA LYS A 119 1.18 -16.77 4.41
C LYS A 119 0.83 -15.29 4.32
N PHE A 120 1.21 -14.67 3.23
CA PHE A 120 1.00 -13.25 2.97
C PHE A 120 -0.37 -12.98 2.36
N GLU A 121 -0.72 -13.70 1.29
CA GLU A 121 -1.97 -13.50 0.56
C GLU A 121 -2.91 -14.69 0.61
N SER A 122 -4.21 -14.45 0.46
CA SER A 122 -5.21 -15.52 0.47
C SER A 122 -6.48 -15.18 -0.28
N CYS A 123 -6.67 -15.78 -1.47
CA CYS A 123 -7.95 -15.74 -2.20
C CYS A 123 -9.13 -16.13 -1.29
N ALA A 124 -8.93 -17.11 -0.38
CA ALA A 124 -9.96 -17.55 0.54
C ALA A 124 -10.38 -16.47 1.55
N ASN A 125 -9.46 -15.57 1.93
CA ASN A 125 -9.80 -14.44 2.78
C ASN A 125 -10.61 -13.39 2.01
N ILE A 126 -10.22 -13.10 0.77
CA ILE A 126 -10.93 -12.14 -0.11
C ILE A 126 -12.36 -12.63 -0.37
N TYR A 127 -12.55 -13.90 -0.75
CA TYR A 127 -13.90 -14.48 -0.89
C TYR A 127 -14.72 -14.38 0.40
N LYS A 128 -14.09 -14.64 1.55
CA LYS A 128 -14.77 -14.56 2.84
C LYS A 128 -15.17 -13.13 3.17
N LEU A 129 -14.31 -12.15 2.88
CA LEU A 129 -14.62 -10.74 3.02
C LEU A 129 -15.77 -10.34 2.10
N ALA A 130 -15.75 -10.72 0.82
CA ALA A 130 -16.85 -10.45 -0.10
C ALA A 130 -18.18 -11.03 0.39
N GLU A 131 -18.19 -12.25 0.94
CA GLU A 131 -19.37 -12.84 1.58
C GLU A 131 -19.89 -12.00 2.75
N GLU A 132 -19.01 -11.60 3.67
CA GLU A 132 -19.39 -10.80 4.84
C GLU A 132 -19.90 -9.40 4.43
N LEU A 133 -19.28 -8.77 3.42
CA LEU A 133 -19.74 -7.49 2.87
C LEU A 133 -21.15 -7.61 2.25
N ARG A 134 -21.45 -8.71 1.54
CA ARG A 134 -22.78 -8.98 0.97
C ARG A 134 -23.84 -9.16 2.07
N LEU A 135 -23.46 -9.78 3.19
CA LEU A 135 -24.37 -9.97 4.33
C LEU A 135 -24.69 -8.64 5.03
N GLY A 136 -23.75 -7.68 5.04
CA GLY A 136 -23.98 -6.36 5.65
C GLY A 136 -24.35 -6.49 7.13
N GLU A 137 -25.55 -6.03 7.49
CA GLU A 137 -26.07 -6.10 8.87
C GLU A 137 -26.42 -7.52 9.33
N ASP A 138 -26.62 -8.47 8.40
CA ASP A 138 -26.87 -9.88 8.74
C ASP A 138 -25.57 -10.65 9.07
N SER A 139 -24.40 -10.02 8.86
CA SER A 139 -23.12 -10.60 9.22
C SER A 139 -22.97 -10.75 10.74
N THR A 140 -22.36 -11.84 11.20
CA THR A 140 -21.95 -11.97 12.62
C THR A 140 -20.84 -10.99 13.01
N LYS A 141 -20.27 -10.29 12.02
CA LYS A 141 -19.25 -9.24 12.11
C LYS A 141 -19.81 -7.89 11.65
N ALA A 142 -21.14 -7.71 11.70
CA ALA A 142 -21.83 -6.51 11.23
C ALA A 142 -21.19 -5.18 11.68
N PRO A 143 -20.74 -4.98 12.93
CA PRO A 143 -20.06 -3.73 13.32
C PRO A 143 -18.83 -3.42 12.46
N TYR A 144 -18.00 -4.43 12.19
CA TYR A 144 -16.81 -4.26 11.37
C TYR A 144 -17.14 -4.15 9.87
N VAL A 145 -18.08 -4.97 9.37
CA VAL A 145 -18.56 -4.89 7.99
C VAL A 145 -19.14 -3.51 7.68
N ARG A 146 -19.92 -2.93 8.61
CA ARG A 146 -20.47 -1.58 8.47
C ARG A 146 -19.37 -0.55 8.32
N TYR A 147 -18.32 -0.62 9.13
CA TYR A 147 -17.15 0.24 8.98
C TYR A 147 -16.52 0.08 7.59
N LEU A 148 -16.23 -1.15 7.16
CA LEU A 148 -15.60 -1.44 5.85
C LEU A 148 -16.43 -0.94 4.66
N LEU A 149 -17.76 -1.04 4.72
CA LEU A 149 -18.66 -0.55 3.67
C LEU A 149 -18.72 0.98 3.58
N ASN A 150 -18.37 1.69 4.65
CA ASN A 150 -18.35 3.15 4.70
C ASN A 150 -16.98 3.76 4.38
N LEU A 151 -15.96 2.94 4.12
CA LEU A 151 -14.65 3.42 3.75
C LEU A 151 -14.65 3.96 2.31
N PRO A 152 -13.87 5.03 2.03
CA PRO A 152 -13.77 5.58 0.69
C PRO A 152 -13.24 4.51 -0.28
N ARG A 153 -13.75 4.54 -1.52
CA ARG A 153 -13.30 3.72 -2.64
C ARG A 153 -12.46 4.56 -3.59
N GLY A 154 -11.71 3.90 -4.48
CA GLY A 154 -10.92 4.64 -5.47
C GLY A 154 -9.68 5.30 -4.87
N THR A 155 -9.19 4.79 -3.73
CA THR A 155 -8.03 5.38 -3.05
C THR A 155 -6.73 4.87 -3.67
N MET A 156 -6.70 3.63 -4.15
CA MET A 156 -5.51 3.01 -4.73
C MET A 156 -5.44 3.17 -6.26
N PRO A 157 -4.23 3.23 -6.85
CA PRO A 157 -4.05 3.27 -8.30
C PRO A 157 -4.85 2.20 -9.07
N GLY A 158 -4.94 0.97 -8.55
CA GLY A 158 -5.72 -0.11 -9.16
C GLY A 158 -7.23 0.15 -9.23
N GLU A 159 -7.77 1.00 -8.35
CA GLU A 159 -9.17 1.42 -8.35
C GLU A 159 -9.42 2.72 -9.12
N TRP A 160 -8.37 3.43 -9.56
CA TRP A 160 -8.54 4.72 -10.21
C TRP A 160 -9.20 4.59 -11.58
N ASN A 161 -9.78 5.70 -12.07
CA ASN A 161 -10.32 5.75 -13.42
C ASN A 161 -9.21 5.67 -14.47
N GLN A 162 -9.61 5.33 -15.70
CA GLN A 162 -8.67 5.09 -16.79
C GLN A 162 -7.76 6.29 -17.08
N ALA A 163 -8.29 7.52 -17.03
CA ALA A 163 -7.51 8.73 -17.25
C ALA A 163 -6.39 8.92 -16.21
N ALA A 164 -6.66 8.62 -14.94
CA ALA A 164 -5.67 8.69 -13.87
C ALA A 164 -4.61 7.58 -14.01
N LYS A 165 -5.03 6.35 -14.33
CA LYS A 165 -4.11 5.23 -14.60
C LYS A 165 -3.17 5.56 -15.77
N GLU A 166 -3.69 6.08 -16.87
CA GLU A 166 -2.89 6.48 -18.03
C GLU A 166 -1.89 7.61 -17.70
N PHE A 167 -2.30 8.58 -16.89
CA PHE A 167 -1.40 9.65 -16.50
C PHE A 167 -0.32 9.17 -15.51
N LEU A 168 -0.66 8.26 -14.58
CA LEU A 168 0.33 7.62 -13.73
C LEU A 168 1.35 6.84 -14.57
N SER A 169 0.90 6.03 -15.55
CA SER A 169 1.79 5.37 -16.53
C SER A 169 2.77 6.35 -17.19
N VAL A 170 2.33 7.55 -17.58
CA VAL A 170 3.20 8.58 -18.17
C VAL A 170 4.24 9.10 -17.16
N VAL A 171 3.86 9.29 -15.89
CA VAL A 171 4.79 9.67 -14.81
C VAL A 171 5.85 8.58 -14.63
N LEU A 172 5.44 7.32 -14.63
CA LEU A 172 6.31 6.15 -14.48
C LEU A 172 7.14 5.83 -15.73
N GLY A 173 6.88 6.51 -16.85
CA GLY A 173 7.62 6.28 -18.09
C GLY A 173 7.20 5.01 -18.82
N HIS A 174 5.97 4.53 -18.58
CA HIS A 174 5.45 3.25 -19.07
C HIS A 174 6.34 2.09 -18.61
N ASP A 175 6.34 1.84 -17.31
CA ASP A 175 7.06 0.74 -16.65
C ASP A 175 8.58 0.93 -16.47
N GLN A 176 9.10 2.13 -16.74
CA GLN A 176 10.51 2.46 -16.49
C GLN A 176 10.80 2.89 -15.05
N LEU A 177 9.78 3.10 -14.22
CA LEU A 177 9.93 3.48 -12.82
C LEU A 177 8.89 2.74 -11.98
N PRO A 178 9.21 2.37 -10.74
CA PRO A 178 8.26 1.72 -9.87
C PRO A 178 7.13 2.68 -9.45
N PRO A 179 5.94 2.17 -9.07
CA PRO A 179 5.57 0.76 -9.13
C PRO A 179 5.28 0.32 -10.57
N TYR A 180 5.73 -0.88 -10.92
CA TYR A 180 5.56 -1.43 -12.27
C TYR A 180 4.09 -1.71 -12.59
N GLU A 181 3.65 -1.49 -13.84
CA GLU A 181 2.24 -1.52 -14.25
C GLU A 181 1.55 -2.84 -13.89
N ASP A 182 2.26 -3.96 -13.99
CA ASP A 182 1.73 -5.28 -13.65
C ASP A 182 1.30 -5.37 -12.16
N HIS A 183 1.93 -4.61 -11.26
CA HIS A 183 1.69 -4.69 -9.82
C HIS A 183 0.55 -3.79 -9.31
N TRP A 184 -0.01 -2.91 -10.15
CA TRP A 184 -1.06 -1.97 -9.70
C TRP A 184 -2.13 -1.68 -10.74
N LYS A 185 -1.82 -1.80 -12.03
CA LYS A 185 -2.76 -1.46 -13.11
C LYS A 185 -3.60 -2.67 -13.49
N PHE A 186 -2.97 -3.85 -13.47
CA PHE A 186 -3.53 -5.12 -13.92
C PHE A 186 -3.67 -6.15 -12.80
N ASP A 187 -3.18 -5.85 -11.59
CA ASP A 187 -3.21 -6.68 -10.38
C ASP A 187 -4.56 -7.40 -10.16
N PHE A 188 -5.67 -6.66 -10.14
CA PHE A 188 -7.00 -7.24 -9.96
C PHE A 188 -7.37 -8.22 -11.08
N THR A 189 -6.99 -7.94 -12.32
CA THR A 189 -7.33 -8.83 -13.45
C THR A 189 -6.43 -10.07 -13.46
N PHE A 190 -5.16 -9.90 -13.14
CA PHE A 190 -4.19 -10.99 -13.15
C PHE A 190 -4.34 -11.87 -11.91
N ASP A 191 -4.24 -11.29 -10.71
CA ASP A 191 -4.25 -12.01 -9.44
C ASP A 191 -5.65 -12.52 -9.11
N TRP A 192 -6.64 -11.61 -9.09
CA TRP A 192 -7.98 -11.99 -8.61
C TRP A 192 -8.75 -12.77 -9.66
N VAL A 193 -8.92 -12.21 -10.87
CA VAL A 193 -9.70 -12.88 -11.92
C VAL A 193 -8.94 -14.07 -12.50
N GLY A 194 -7.64 -13.92 -12.74
CA GLY A 194 -6.79 -14.96 -13.32
C GLY A 194 -6.44 -16.07 -12.32
N GLU A 195 -5.77 -15.75 -11.22
CA GLU A 195 -5.25 -16.77 -10.30
C GLU A 195 -6.27 -17.26 -9.26
N CYS A 196 -7.10 -16.35 -8.72
CA CYS A 196 -8.11 -16.68 -7.71
C CYS A 196 -9.47 -17.10 -8.29
N GLU A 197 -9.62 -17.12 -9.62
CA GLU A 197 -10.87 -17.41 -10.35
C GLU A 197 -12.03 -16.47 -9.97
N GLY A 198 -11.71 -15.25 -9.55
CA GLY A 198 -12.67 -14.24 -9.11
C GLY A 198 -13.51 -13.64 -10.25
N HIS A 199 -14.59 -12.96 -9.90
CA HIS A 199 -15.50 -12.36 -10.88
C HIS A 199 -15.24 -10.86 -11.08
N GLU A 200 -14.88 -10.47 -12.30
CA GLU A 200 -14.59 -9.08 -12.65
C GLU A 200 -15.78 -8.13 -12.44
N ASP A 201 -16.99 -8.63 -12.70
CA ASP A 201 -18.26 -7.89 -12.63
C ASP A 201 -18.88 -7.89 -11.21
N ASP A 202 -18.29 -8.61 -10.24
CA ASP A 202 -18.81 -8.63 -8.87
C ASP A 202 -18.24 -7.47 -8.04
N GLU A 203 -19.07 -6.47 -7.77
CA GLU A 203 -18.68 -5.26 -7.03
C GLU A 203 -18.20 -5.57 -5.60
N PHE A 204 -18.72 -6.61 -4.94
CA PHE A 204 -18.31 -6.98 -3.59
C PHE A 204 -16.96 -7.72 -3.60
N GLU A 205 -16.68 -8.54 -4.61
CA GLU A 205 -15.36 -9.16 -4.76
C GLU A 205 -14.30 -8.13 -5.11
N ARG A 206 -14.60 -7.20 -6.02
CA ARG A 206 -13.72 -6.06 -6.31
C ARG A 206 -13.46 -5.21 -5.06
N ALA A 207 -14.52 -4.88 -4.33
CA ALA A 207 -14.41 -4.16 -3.07
C ALA A 207 -13.60 -4.92 -2.01
N ALA A 208 -13.74 -6.24 -1.94
CA ALA A 208 -13.02 -7.09 -1.00
C ALA A 208 -11.54 -7.24 -1.36
N TYR A 209 -11.21 -7.39 -2.65
CA TYR A 209 -9.82 -7.46 -3.11
C TYR A 209 -9.04 -6.23 -2.67
N HIS A 210 -9.58 -5.05 -2.99
CA HIS A 210 -8.94 -3.78 -2.67
C HIS A 210 -8.91 -3.49 -1.16
N LEU A 211 -9.97 -3.84 -0.41
CA LEU A 211 -9.92 -3.73 1.05
C LEU A 211 -8.90 -4.68 1.68
N ASN A 212 -8.74 -5.89 1.13
CA ASN A 212 -7.79 -6.86 1.66
C ASN A 212 -6.35 -6.35 1.52
N HIS A 213 -5.94 -5.91 0.32
CA HIS A 213 -4.58 -5.40 0.10
C HIS A 213 -4.24 -4.15 0.93
N SER A 214 -5.23 -3.27 1.16
CA SER A 214 -4.98 -2.00 1.86
C SER A 214 -5.10 -2.07 3.39
N ARG A 215 -5.62 -3.17 3.95
CA ARG A 215 -5.98 -3.21 5.38
C ARG A 215 -5.72 -4.52 6.10
N ASP A 216 -5.43 -5.60 5.38
CA ASP A 216 -5.19 -6.85 6.06
C ASP A 216 -3.83 -6.88 6.74
N GLU A 217 -3.69 -7.87 7.62
CA GLU A 217 -2.44 -8.26 8.22
C GLU A 217 -2.19 -9.71 7.86
N ASP A 218 -1.44 -9.95 6.78
CA ASP A 218 -1.03 -11.27 6.32
C ASP A 218 -2.18 -12.27 6.27
N THR A 219 -3.24 -11.95 5.52
CA THR A 219 -4.50 -12.71 5.37
C THR A 219 -5.58 -12.50 6.44
N LEU A 220 -5.44 -11.54 7.35
CA LEU A 220 -6.43 -11.25 8.40
C LEU A 220 -6.97 -9.81 8.29
N MET A 221 -8.29 -9.65 8.15
CA MET A 221 -8.92 -8.35 8.36
C MET A 221 -9.18 -8.19 9.86
N VAL A 222 -8.46 -7.27 10.50
CA VAL A 222 -8.45 -7.12 11.95
C VAL A 222 -9.05 -5.76 12.35
N PRO A 223 -10.24 -5.73 12.97
CA PRO A 223 -10.84 -4.48 13.42
C PRO A 223 -9.96 -3.77 14.46
N ILE A 224 -10.05 -2.43 14.51
CA ILE A 224 -9.25 -1.52 15.35
C ILE A 224 -7.77 -1.46 14.94
N TYR A 225 -7.16 -2.58 14.57
CA TYR A 225 -5.81 -2.61 14.02
C TYR A 225 -5.72 -1.83 12.70
N ASP A 226 -6.63 -2.09 11.76
CA ASP A 226 -6.71 -1.41 10.46
C ASP A 226 -7.16 0.07 10.52
N MET A 227 -7.33 0.60 11.73
CA MET A 227 -7.59 2.02 12.01
C MET A 227 -6.33 2.76 12.51
N MET A 228 -5.24 2.03 12.78
CA MET A 228 -3.95 2.65 13.09
C MET A 228 -3.33 3.13 11.79
N ASN A 229 -2.94 4.40 11.75
CA ASN A 229 -2.24 4.91 10.58
C ASN A 229 -0.81 4.38 10.54
N HIS A 230 -0.30 4.34 9.32
CA HIS A 230 1.07 4.02 9.02
C HIS A 230 2.02 5.17 9.39
N SER A 231 3.20 4.83 9.92
CA SER A 231 4.34 5.73 10.01
C SER A 231 5.64 4.93 10.00
N ASN A 232 6.64 5.37 9.26
CA ASN A 232 7.98 4.76 9.35
C ASN A 232 8.91 5.50 10.28
N ASP A 233 8.53 6.71 10.70
CA ASP A 233 9.34 7.48 11.63
C ASP A 233 9.50 6.68 12.94
N PRO A 234 10.72 6.23 13.30
CA PRO A 234 10.96 5.46 14.52
C PRO A 234 10.58 6.26 15.78
N LYS A 235 10.58 7.60 15.71
CA LYS A 235 10.13 8.47 16.80
C LYS A 235 8.62 8.50 16.95
N LYS A 236 7.84 8.15 15.92
CA LYS A 236 6.37 8.06 15.98
C LYS A 236 5.90 6.63 16.26
N LEU A 237 6.53 5.64 15.63
CA LEU A 237 6.18 4.22 15.78
C LEU A 237 6.09 3.78 17.24
N ASN A 238 4.92 3.24 17.63
CA ASN A 238 4.63 2.99 19.03
C ASN A 238 3.86 1.69 19.32
N THR A 239 3.71 0.80 18.34
CA THR A 239 3.07 -0.52 18.52
C THR A 239 3.95 -1.69 18.09
N PHE A 240 3.60 -2.89 18.55
CA PHE A 240 3.95 -4.19 17.99
C PHE A 240 2.65 -4.97 17.76
N SER A 241 2.50 -5.60 16.59
CA SER A 241 1.44 -6.55 16.29
C SER A 241 1.96 -7.98 16.38
N TYR A 242 1.11 -8.88 16.88
CA TYR A 242 1.39 -10.31 16.97
C TYR A 242 0.20 -11.07 16.38
N LYS A 243 0.45 -11.78 15.29
CA LYS A 243 -0.57 -12.58 14.61
C LYS A 243 -0.86 -13.87 15.40
N PRO A 244 -2.09 -14.42 15.29
CA PRO A 244 -2.41 -15.78 15.74
C PRO A 244 -1.41 -16.80 15.17
N LYS A 245 -0.80 -17.66 15.99
CA LYS A 245 0.05 -18.75 15.47
C LYS A 245 -0.78 -19.86 14.84
N GLU A 246 -1.95 -20.11 15.41
CA GLU A 246 -2.91 -21.09 14.92
C GLU A 246 -4.33 -20.50 14.81
N THR A 247 -5.21 -21.18 14.07
CA THR A 247 -6.63 -20.82 13.98
C THR A 247 -7.27 -20.84 15.37
N GLY A 248 -7.93 -19.75 15.74
CA GLY A 248 -8.63 -19.62 17.02
C GLY A 248 -7.89 -18.78 18.06
N ASP A 249 -6.58 -18.56 17.88
CA ASP A 249 -5.81 -17.68 18.76
C ASP A 249 -6.17 -16.20 18.53
N VAL A 250 -5.85 -15.37 19.52
CA VAL A 250 -6.10 -13.92 19.47
C VAL A 250 -5.02 -13.21 18.65
N PHE A 251 -5.44 -12.16 17.93
CA PHE A 251 -4.52 -11.16 17.40
C PHE A 251 -4.23 -10.13 18.50
N ARG A 252 -2.96 -9.76 18.69
CA ARG A 252 -2.57 -8.86 19.79
C ARG A 252 -1.80 -7.65 19.28
N VAL A 253 -2.13 -6.48 19.83
CA VAL A 253 -1.37 -5.24 19.66
C VAL A 253 -0.89 -4.75 21.02
N VAL A 254 0.40 -4.44 21.13
CA VAL A 254 1.07 -4.03 22.37
C VAL A 254 1.82 -2.73 22.12
N ALA A 255 1.87 -1.85 23.11
CA ALA A 255 2.64 -0.62 23.02
C ALA A 255 4.16 -0.91 23.02
N SER A 256 4.88 -0.48 21.98
CA SER A 256 6.34 -0.64 21.89
C SER A 256 7.11 0.41 22.71
N LYS A 257 6.44 1.53 23.03
CA LYS A 257 6.90 2.61 23.91
C LYS A 257 5.71 3.28 24.59
N ARG A 258 5.97 4.18 25.53
CA ARG A 258 4.94 4.98 26.19
C ARG A 258 4.23 5.88 25.16
N ILE A 259 2.90 5.96 25.22
CA ILE A 259 2.06 6.79 24.35
C ILE A 259 1.28 7.77 25.22
N GLU A 260 1.53 9.07 25.05
CA GLU A 260 0.94 10.11 25.88
C GLU A 260 -0.54 10.40 25.51
N PRO A 261 -1.33 10.97 26.44
CA PRO A 261 -2.67 11.45 26.14
C PRO A 261 -2.69 12.41 24.94
N GLY A 262 -3.59 12.16 23.99
CA GLY A 262 -3.70 12.93 22.75
C GLY A 262 -2.80 12.45 21.61
N GLU A 263 -1.79 11.62 21.88
CA GLU A 263 -0.96 11.05 20.82
C GLU A 263 -1.72 10.01 19.99
N GLN A 264 -1.27 9.86 18.75
CA GLN A 264 -1.78 8.86 17.83
C GLN A 264 -1.06 7.52 18.05
N VAL A 265 -1.79 6.43 17.89
CA VAL A 265 -1.27 5.07 17.89
C VAL A 265 -0.91 4.72 16.44
N TYR A 266 0.38 4.51 16.20
CA TYR A 266 0.95 4.26 14.88
C TYR A 266 1.48 2.85 14.77
N ASN A 267 1.16 2.22 13.64
CA ASN A 267 1.81 1.01 13.19
C ASN A 267 2.67 1.28 11.94
N SER A 268 3.42 0.31 11.44
CA SER A 268 4.06 0.40 10.12
C SER A 268 3.74 -0.82 9.29
N TYR A 269 3.48 -0.57 8.01
CA TYR A 269 3.26 -1.61 7.00
C TYR A 269 4.59 -2.09 6.40
N ASN A 270 5.71 -1.42 6.69
CA ASN A 270 7.02 -1.81 6.18
C ASN A 270 8.13 -1.86 7.24
N ARG A 271 7.75 -2.07 8.50
CA ARG A 271 8.68 -2.15 9.64
C ARG A 271 9.85 -3.13 9.43
N CYS A 272 9.63 -4.14 8.62
CA CYS A 272 10.52 -5.26 8.37
C CYS A 272 11.22 -5.14 7.01
N ASN A 273 11.23 -3.94 6.43
CA ASN A 273 12.10 -3.64 5.31
C ASN A 273 13.56 -3.49 5.78
N ARG A 274 14.46 -3.58 4.80
CA ARG A 274 15.89 -3.43 5.01
C ARG A 274 16.26 -2.12 5.70
N CYS A 275 15.66 -1.00 5.28
CA CYS A 275 15.95 0.31 5.86
C CYS A 275 15.72 0.32 7.37
N SER A 276 14.68 -0.36 7.83
CA SER A 276 14.38 -0.46 9.25
C SER A 276 15.38 -1.35 10.00
N MET A 277 15.79 -2.48 9.41
CA MET A 277 16.77 -3.38 10.00
C MET A 277 18.16 -2.74 10.06
N ASP A 278 18.66 -2.23 8.94
CA ASP A 278 20.02 -1.74 8.80
C ASP A 278 20.23 -0.41 9.56
N LEU A 279 19.24 0.50 9.51
CA LEU A 279 19.40 1.85 10.06
C LEU A 279 18.91 1.98 11.50
N PHE A 280 17.92 1.18 11.91
CA PHE A 280 17.35 1.26 13.27
C PHE A 280 17.62 0.02 14.12
N GLY A 281 18.32 -0.99 13.59
CA GLY A 281 18.65 -2.20 14.33
C GLY A 281 17.42 -2.97 14.78
N ILE A 282 16.34 -2.93 14.00
CA ILE A 282 15.17 -3.78 14.24
C ILE A 282 15.62 -5.23 14.10
N ASP A 283 15.39 -6.03 15.14
CA ASP A 283 15.71 -7.45 15.13
C ASP A 283 14.83 -8.14 14.07
N ARG A 284 15.45 -8.97 13.22
CA ARG A 284 14.74 -9.75 12.22
C ARG A 284 13.77 -10.73 12.88
N ASP A 285 14.04 -11.18 14.10
CA ASP A 285 13.14 -12.04 14.84
C ASP A 285 11.90 -11.30 15.39
N ASP A 286 11.95 -9.97 15.50
CA ASP A 286 10.80 -9.11 15.84
C ASP A 286 9.87 -8.85 14.65
N CYS A 287 10.22 -9.38 13.47
CA CYS A 287 9.48 -9.24 12.22
C CYS A 287 8.60 -10.47 11.93
N GLU A 288 7.60 -10.69 12.79
CA GLU A 288 6.62 -11.77 12.64
C GLU A 288 5.66 -11.56 11.45
N THR A 289 5.59 -10.34 10.92
CA THR A 289 4.65 -9.89 9.89
C THR A 289 5.38 -9.67 8.56
N PHE A 290 4.71 -9.87 7.42
CA PHE A 290 5.31 -9.57 6.10
C PHE A 290 5.25 -8.06 5.79
N SER A 291 5.56 -7.24 6.79
CA SER A 291 5.58 -5.80 6.67
C SER A 291 6.89 -5.34 6.03
N ASN A 292 7.13 -5.63 4.75
CA ASN A 292 8.36 -5.30 4.03
C ASN A 292 8.15 -4.42 2.78
N TYR A 293 6.99 -3.79 2.66
CA TYR A 293 6.64 -2.90 1.53
C TYR A 293 7.66 -1.76 1.35
N ARG A 294 7.88 -1.35 0.11
CA ARG A 294 8.69 -0.17 -0.22
C ARG A 294 7.79 1.01 -0.57
N THR A 295 8.36 2.19 -0.74
CA THR A 295 7.59 3.40 -1.06
C THR A 295 6.66 3.21 -2.28
N PRO A 296 7.10 2.54 -3.38
CA PRO A 296 6.21 2.22 -4.50
C PRO A 296 5.04 1.31 -4.12
N ASP A 297 5.29 0.26 -3.33
CA ASP A 297 4.26 -0.68 -2.89
C ASP A 297 3.23 0.00 -1.99
N ILE A 298 3.67 0.96 -1.16
CA ILE A 298 2.79 1.76 -0.30
C ILE A 298 1.81 2.59 -1.13
N LEU A 299 2.25 3.12 -2.27
CA LEU A 299 1.34 3.76 -3.21
C LEU A 299 0.37 2.74 -3.82
N SER A 300 0.88 1.63 -4.34
CA SER A 300 0.07 0.63 -5.05
C SER A 300 -1.02 0.03 -4.16
N TYR A 301 -0.65 -0.44 -2.96
CA TYR A 301 -1.54 -1.19 -2.08
C TYR A 301 -2.28 -0.34 -1.05
N PHE A 302 -1.86 0.90 -0.80
CA PHE A 302 -2.50 1.74 0.22
C PHE A 302 -2.94 3.12 -0.30
N GLY A 303 -2.54 3.52 -1.52
CA GLY A 303 -3.01 4.74 -2.15
C GLY A 303 -2.43 6.03 -1.56
N PHE A 304 -1.33 5.95 -0.82
CA PHE A 304 -0.63 7.13 -0.28
C PHE A 304 0.89 7.01 -0.43
N ILE A 305 1.58 8.11 -0.15
CA ILE A 305 3.04 8.17 -0.14
C ILE A 305 3.46 8.41 1.30
N GLU A 306 4.18 7.45 1.88
CA GLU A 306 4.67 7.52 3.25
C GLU A 306 5.64 8.70 3.46
N ASP A 307 5.68 9.18 4.71
CA ASP A 307 6.74 10.07 5.16
C ASP A 307 8.05 9.27 5.35
N TYR A 308 9.17 9.97 5.54
CA TYR A 308 10.46 9.32 5.77
C TYR A 308 10.50 8.49 7.06
N PRO A 309 11.26 7.39 7.12
CA PRO A 309 12.05 6.75 6.06
C PRO A 309 11.27 6.33 4.82
N GLN A 310 11.92 6.45 3.67
CA GLN A 310 11.45 5.89 2.41
C GLN A 310 12.45 4.86 1.89
N SER A 311 11.94 3.77 1.31
CA SER A 311 12.75 2.73 0.67
C SER A 311 12.41 2.65 -0.82
N TRP A 312 13.41 2.52 -1.66
CA TRP A 312 13.27 2.45 -3.12
C TRP A 312 14.16 1.35 -3.69
N ILE A 313 13.65 0.68 -4.72
CA ILE A 313 14.46 -0.11 -5.66
C ILE A 313 14.11 0.36 -7.06
N PHE A 314 15.14 0.61 -7.85
CA PHE A 314 15.03 0.97 -9.25
C PHE A 314 15.66 -0.13 -10.09
N ASP A 315 14.96 -0.52 -11.15
CA ASP A 315 15.50 -1.36 -12.21
C ASP A 315 15.95 -0.43 -13.34
N SER A 316 17.25 -0.39 -13.61
CA SER A 316 17.83 0.45 -14.67
C SER A 316 17.90 -0.27 -16.01
N ASN A 317 17.51 -1.55 -16.08
CA ASN A 317 17.55 -2.29 -17.33
C ASN A 317 16.49 -1.79 -18.33
N ASP A 318 16.95 -1.39 -19.52
CA ASP A 318 16.09 -1.16 -20.68
C ASP A 318 15.68 -2.51 -21.31
N SER A 319 15.00 -3.38 -20.53
CA SER A 319 14.14 -4.54 -20.88
C SER A 319 14.37 -5.42 -22.14
N SER A 320 15.54 -5.42 -22.81
CA SER A 320 15.69 -6.19 -24.08
C SER A 320 16.89 -7.12 -24.20
N ASP A 321 17.88 -7.07 -23.32
CA ASP A 321 19.08 -7.90 -23.45
C ASP A 321 19.30 -8.81 -22.21
N ASP A 322 19.78 -10.03 -22.44
CA ASP A 322 20.02 -11.12 -21.47
C ASP A 322 21.10 -10.80 -20.39
N ASP A 323 21.40 -9.52 -20.16
CA ASP A 323 22.35 -9.11 -19.14
C ASP A 323 21.71 -9.17 -17.74
N ALA A 324 22.55 -9.32 -16.72
CA ALA A 324 22.08 -9.41 -15.33
C ALA A 324 21.18 -8.20 -14.97
N PRO A 325 20.12 -8.41 -14.17
CA PRO A 325 19.30 -7.30 -13.68
C PRO A 325 20.19 -6.24 -13.01
N SER A 326 20.23 -5.02 -13.57
CA SER A 326 20.86 -3.88 -12.93
C SER A 326 19.82 -3.22 -12.04
N GLU A 327 19.84 -3.59 -10.77
CA GLU A 327 18.97 -3.03 -9.74
C GLU A 327 19.82 -2.30 -8.71
N PHE A 328 19.38 -1.12 -8.29
CA PHE A 328 19.97 -0.44 -7.14
C PHE A 328 18.90 -0.07 -6.12
N ASP A 329 19.25 -0.24 -4.84
CA ASP A 329 18.37 0.03 -3.71
C ASP A 329 18.90 1.17 -2.83
N ILE A 330 17.98 2.05 -2.43
CA ILE A 330 18.28 3.15 -1.52
C ILE A 330 17.27 3.24 -0.38
N CYS A 331 17.81 3.60 0.78
CA CYS A 331 17.06 4.02 1.95
C CYS A 331 17.29 5.51 2.18
N MET A 332 16.19 6.26 2.32
CA MET A 332 16.24 7.70 2.53
C MET A 332 15.74 8.04 3.91
N LEU A 333 16.54 8.77 4.69
CA LEU A 333 16.17 9.31 5.98
C LEU A 333 16.15 10.82 5.92
N LYS A 334 15.10 11.44 6.45
CA LYS A 334 15.06 12.89 6.60
C LYS A 334 15.43 13.27 8.03
N ASN A 335 16.50 14.05 8.17
CA ASN A 335 16.88 14.61 9.44
C ASN A 335 15.78 15.54 9.95
N SER A 336 15.22 15.24 11.12
CA SER A 336 14.10 16.02 11.67
C SER A 336 14.48 17.45 12.07
N GLU A 337 15.76 17.74 12.28
CA GLU A 337 16.27 19.05 12.73
C GLU A 337 16.72 19.92 11.55
N THR A 338 17.49 19.35 10.63
CA THR A 338 18.03 20.10 9.47
C THR A 338 17.13 20.04 8.25
N GLY A 339 16.29 19.00 8.15
CA GLY A 339 15.49 18.70 6.96
C GLY A 339 16.28 18.10 5.81
N GLU A 340 17.59 17.87 5.98
CA GLU A 340 18.46 17.21 5.01
C GLU A 340 18.07 15.73 4.84
N ILE A 341 18.39 15.18 3.67
CA ILE A 341 18.09 13.80 3.32
C ILE A 341 19.39 13.01 3.30
N ASP A 342 19.51 12.05 4.19
CA ASP A 342 20.58 11.07 4.21
C ASP A 342 20.18 9.87 3.33
N VAL A 343 21.09 9.45 2.46
CA VAL A 343 20.91 8.30 1.56
C VAL A 343 21.86 7.19 1.95
N TYR A 344 21.30 6.00 2.11
CA TYR A 344 22.04 4.77 2.38
C TYR A 344 21.79 3.83 1.20
N TRP A 345 22.88 3.51 0.50
CA TRP A 345 22.87 2.48 -0.52
C TRP A 345 22.70 1.12 0.11
N GLY A 346 22.07 0.22 -0.62
CA GLY A 346 22.06 -1.15 -0.21
C GLY A 346 23.36 -1.88 -0.53
N ALA A 347 23.24 -3.17 -0.86
CA ALA A 347 24.39 -4.06 -0.93
C ALA A 347 25.11 -3.86 -2.27
N ASP A 348 24.30 -3.66 -3.30
CA ASP A 348 24.72 -3.33 -4.65
C ASP A 348 24.62 -1.81 -4.79
N LYS A 349 25.78 -1.14 -4.82
CA LYS A 349 25.83 0.30 -5.08
C LYS A 349 25.51 0.53 -6.57
N ALA A 350 24.87 1.66 -6.86
CA ALA A 350 24.69 2.08 -8.25
C ALA A 350 26.04 2.23 -8.95
N ASP A 351 26.15 1.65 -10.15
CA ASP A 351 27.29 1.86 -11.04
C ASP A 351 27.10 3.09 -11.95
N ASP A 352 28.07 3.36 -12.83
CA ASP A 352 27.99 4.50 -13.75
C ASP A 352 26.76 4.41 -14.68
N HIS A 353 26.33 3.21 -15.07
CA HIS A 353 25.15 3.00 -15.91
C HIS A 353 23.86 3.34 -15.17
N ASP A 354 23.73 2.88 -13.93
CA ASP A 354 22.60 3.20 -13.05
C ASP A 354 22.45 4.72 -12.85
N ILE A 355 23.57 5.43 -12.66
CA ILE A 355 23.58 6.88 -12.48
C ILE A 355 23.20 7.61 -13.77
N GLU A 356 23.74 7.21 -14.93
CA GLU A 356 23.35 7.76 -16.23
C GLU A 356 21.85 7.58 -16.50
N TRP A 357 21.31 6.40 -16.15
CA TRP A 357 19.89 6.10 -16.25
C TRP A 357 19.06 7.00 -15.31
N ALA A 358 19.48 7.14 -14.05
CA ALA A 358 18.78 7.97 -13.07
C ALA A 358 18.72 9.44 -13.52
N GLU A 359 19.82 9.97 -14.06
CA GLU A 359 19.87 11.31 -14.64
C GLU A 359 18.91 11.47 -15.84
N ALA A 360 18.80 10.46 -16.70
CA ALA A 360 17.86 10.46 -17.81
C ALA A 360 16.40 10.50 -17.32
N GLN A 361 16.06 9.72 -16.30
CA GLN A 361 14.74 9.73 -15.68
C GLN A 361 14.45 11.06 -14.98
N LEU A 362 15.40 11.65 -14.26
CA LEU A 362 15.27 12.99 -13.68
C LEU A 362 14.98 14.06 -14.73
N LYS A 363 15.71 14.04 -15.85
CA LYS A 363 15.47 14.96 -16.96
C LYS A 363 14.07 14.81 -17.53
N ARG A 364 13.55 13.59 -17.66
CA ARG A 364 12.18 13.29 -18.10
C ARG A 364 11.15 13.84 -17.11
N LEU A 365 11.30 13.52 -15.82
CA LEU A 365 10.38 13.93 -14.75
C LEU A 365 10.35 15.46 -14.58
N ARG A 366 11.50 16.13 -14.63
CA ARG A 366 11.59 17.61 -14.58
C ARG A 366 10.94 18.27 -15.81
N LYS A 367 11.04 17.65 -16.99
CA LYS A 367 10.33 18.12 -18.19
C LYS A 367 8.82 17.96 -18.06
N LEU A 368 8.35 16.90 -17.41
CA LEU A 368 6.93 16.70 -17.12
C LEU A 368 6.42 17.74 -16.12
N LEU A 369 7.17 18.03 -15.04
CA LEU A 369 6.83 19.05 -14.05
C LEU A 369 6.63 20.43 -14.67
N LYS A 370 7.47 20.84 -15.63
CA LYS A 370 7.32 22.09 -16.39
C LYS A 370 5.99 22.19 -17.16
N ARG A 371 5.26 21.08 -17.33
CA ARG A 371 3.97 20.99 -18.02
C ARG A 371 2.80 20.78 -17.05
N LYS A 372 3.04 20.74 -15.74
CA LYS A 372 2.02 20.43 -14.71
C LYS A 372 0.76 21.27 -14.85
N GLU A 373 0.87 22.59 -14.85
CA GLU A 373 -0.30 23.49 -14.91
C GLU A 373 -1.12 23.33 -16.20
N LYS A 374 -0.44 23.09 -17.33
CA LYS A 374 -1.10 22.85 -18.61
C LYS A 374 -1.87 21.51 -18.56
N LYS A 375 -1.21 20.46 -18.07
CA LYS A 375 -1.80 19.13 -17.93
C LYS A 375 -2.96 19.11 -16.94
N GLU A 376 -2.86 19.88 -15.86
CA GLU A 376 -3.94 20.03 -14.89
C GLU A 376 -5.22 20.56 -15.54
N LYS A 377 -5.10 21.63 -16.33
CA LYS A 377 -6.23 22.22 -17.07
C LYS A 377 -6.83 21.27 -18.12
N GLU A 378 -6.03 20.36 -18.67
CA GLU A 378 -6.46 19.39 -19.68
C GLU A 378 -7.17 18.17 -19.06
N LEU A 379 -6.59 17.64 -17.98
CA LEU A 379 -6.89 16.31 -17.46
C LEU A 379 -7.77 16.35 -16.21
N VAL A 380 -7.75 17.41 -15.40
CA VAL A 380 -8.50 17.46 -14.14
C VAL A 380 -9.88 18.06 -14.35
N GLY A 381 -10.92 17.41 -13.83
CA GLY A 381 -12.31 17.85 -13.99
C GLY A 381 -13.31 16.80 -13.49
N GLU A 382 -14.58 17.02 -13.81
CA GLU A 382 -15.66 16.05 -13.58
C GLU A 382 -15.85 15.18 -14.83
N GLY A 383 -16.13 13.89 -14.63
CA GLY A 383 -16.37 12.92 -15.71
C GLY A 383 -15.40 11.72 -15.66
N ASP A 384 -15.80 10.62 -16.28
CA ASP A 384 -15.02 9.38 -16.29
C ASP A 384 -13.70 9.50 -17.09
N ASP A 385 -13.63 10.47 -18.00
CA ASP A 385 -12.44 10.82 -18.80
C ASP A 385 -11.53 11.87 -18.12
N LYS A 386 -11.87 12.31 -16.90
CA LYS A 386 -11.13 13.30 -16.13
C LYS A 386 -10.53 12.70 -14.87
N ILE A 387 -9.34 13.18 -14.50
CA ILE A 387 -8.66 12.80 -13.28
C ILE A 387 -9.31 13.54 -12.11
N GLY A 388 -9.72 12.81 -11.08
CA GLY A 388 -10.23 13.41 -9.85
C GLY A 388 -9.13 14.17 -9.10
N ARG A 389 -9.51 15.19 -8.30
CA ARG A 389 -8.54 16.03 -7.59
C ARG A 389 -7.59 15.22 -6.69
N TYR A 390 -8.14 14.30 -5.90
CA TYR A 390 -7.36 13.41 -5.04
C TYR A 390 -6.34 12.59 -5.83
N GLN A 391 -6.75 11.93 -6.92
CA GLN A 391 -5.86 11.13 -7.78
C GLN A 391 -4.74 11.99 -8.36
N TRP A 392 -5.07 13.18 -8.89
CA TRP A 392 -4.09 14.12 -9.42
C TRP A 392 -3.05 14.53 -8.37
N ASP A 393 -3.51 14.89 -7.17
CA ASP A 393 -2.63 15.33 -6.09
C ASP A 393 -1.74 14.18 -5.60
N THR A 394 -2.28 12.95 -5.49
CA THR A 394 -1.51 11.74 -5.15
C THR A 394 -0.44 11.44 -6.20
N ILE A 395 -0.78 11.48 -7.49
CA ILE A 395 0.19 11.27 -8.59
C ILE A 395 1.34 12.28 -8.51
N TRP A 396 1.04 13.56 -8.25
CA TRP A 396 2.09 14.58 -8.13
C TRP A 396 2.89 14.51 -6.83
N ARG A 397 2.30 14.03 -5.73
CA ARG A 397 3.05 13.73 -4.50
C ARG A 397 4.04 12.60 -4.76
N TYR A 398 3.62 11.55 -5.48
CA TYR A 398 4.51 10.46 -5.87
C TYR A 398 5.60 10.90 -6.85
N HIS A 399 5.26 11.69 -7.87
CA HIS A 399 6.23 12.34 -8.76
C HIS A 399 7.31 13.09 -7.98
N GLY A 400 6.90 13.88 -6.96
CA GLY A 400 7.84 14.59 -6.10
C GLY A 400 8.78 13.65 -5.35
N ALA A 401 8.23 12.58 -4.75
CA ALA A 401 9.02 11.58 -4.04
C ALA A 401 10.03 10.85 -4.96
N LEU A 402 9.60 10.46 -6.17
CA LEU A 402 10.48 9.88 -7.20
C LEU A 402 11.63 10.82 -7.59
N VAL A 403 11.33 12.09 -7.85
CA VAL A 403 12.35 13.08 -8.20
C VAL A 403 13.36 13.23 -7.06
N THR A 404 12.88 13.35 -5.82
CA THR A 404 13.76 13.47 -4.66
C THR A 404 14.62 12.22 -4.46
N ALA A 405 14.07 11.01 -4.66
CA ALA A 405 14.81 9.76 -4.56
C ALA A 405 15.93 9.65 -5.60
N LEU A 406 15.62 9.92 -6.86
CA LEU A 406 16.61 9.88 -7.95
C LEU A 406 17.65 11.00 -7.82
N GLU A 407 17.26 12.22 -7.41
CA GLU A 407 18.22 13.31 -7.14
C GLU A 407 19.21 12.92 -6.04
N ALA A 408 18.71 12.35 -4.95
CA ALA A 408 19.54 11.94 -3.83
C ALA A 408 20.47 10.77 -4.19
N ALA A 409 20.02 9.83 -5.02
CA ALA A 409 20.87 8.77 -5.58
C ALA A 409 22.03 9.34 -6.41
N VAL A 410 21.74 10.25 -7.36
CA VAL A 410 22.75 10.88 -8.22
C VAL A 410 23.72 11.74 -7.41
N GLU A 411 23.25 12.51 -6.43
CA GLU A 411 24.14 13.34 -5.61
C GLU A 411 25.08 12.49 -4.74
N LYS A 412 24.59 11.38 -4.19
CA LYS A 412 25.36 10.53 -3.27
C LYS A 412 26.46 9.73 -3.98
N SER A 413 26.29 9.35 -5.24
CA SER A 413 27.30 8.58 -5.98
C SER A 413 28.63 9.32 -6.16
N PHE A 414 28.60 10.66 -6.28
CA PHE A 414 29.81 11.47 -6.41
C PHE A 414 30.68 11.52 -5.14
N PHE A 415 30.09 11.36 -3.96
CA PHE A 415 30.82 11.48 -2.70
C PHE A 415 31.58 10.20 -2.32
N ASP A 416 31.09 9.03 -2.73
CA ASP A 416 31.75 7.77 -2.38
C ASP A 416 33.02 7.52 -3.21
N SER A 417 33.16 8.13 -4.39
CA SER A 417 34.33 7.96 -5.26
C SER A 417 35.61 8.66 -4.81
N SER A 418 35.56 9.59 -3.83
CA SER A 418 36.72 10.41 -3.46
C SER A 418 37.62 9.84 -2.38
N ASP A 419 37.19 8.79 -1.68
CA ASP A 419 37.84 8.34 -0.44
C ASP A 419 38.71 7.08 -0.61
N ASP A 420 38.67 6.42 -1.77
CA ASP A 420 39.39 5.15 -2.02
C ASP A 420 40.79 5.32 -2.67
N ASP A 421 41.20 6.54 -3.03
CA ASP A 421 42.45 6.80 -3.77
C ASP A 421 43.70 7.07 -2.90
N ASP A 422 43.60 7.01 -1.57
CA ASP A 422 44.71 7.39 -0.66
C ASP A 422 45.45 6.21 0.00
N SER A 423 45.29 4.97 -0.48
CA SER A 423 45.97 3.79 0.06
C SER A 423 47.00 3.16 -0.90
N SER A 424 47.94 3.94 -1.42
CA SER A 424 49.19 3.38 -1.98
C SER A 424 50.30 4.42 -2.10
N ASP A 425 51.13 4.54 -1.06
CA ASP A 425 52.59 4.34 -1.18
C ASP A 425 53.26 4.71 0.14
N ASP A 426 53.51 3.71 1.00
CA ASP A 426 54.68 3.76 1.86
C ASP A 426 55.20 2.34 2.11
N SER A 427 55.66 1.71 1.03
CA SER A 427 56.62 0.62 1.11
C SER A 427 58.02 1.21 1.33
N SER A 428 58.39 1.44 2.59
CA SER A 428 59.81 1.56 2.95
C SER A 428 60.29 0.23 3.52
N ASP A 429 60.99 -0.51 2.66
CA ASP A 429 62.15 -1.33 2.96
C ASP A 429 62.57 -1.35 4.44
N ASP A 430 62.58 -2.53 5.08
CA ASP A 430 63.77 -2.86 5.85
C ASP A 430 64.17 -4.33 5.81
N LYS A 431 65.47 -4.50 5.65
CA LYS A 431 66.17 -5.69 5.20
C LYS A 431 66.73 -6.47 6.40
N ARG A 432 66.87 -7.79 6.20
CA ARG A 432 67.98 -8.65 6.70
C ARG A 432 68.12 -8.83 8.23
N ASN A 433 68.06 -10.09 8.69
CA ASN A 433 69.27 -10.91 8.74
C ASN A 433 68.99 -12.37 9.14
N GLU A 434 69.64 -13.22 8.38
CA GLU A 434 70.03 -14.62 8.57
C GLU A 434 70.88 -14.76 9.85
N LYS A 435 70.62 -15.76 10.72
CA LYS A 435 71.60 -16.82 11.11
C LYS A 435 71.33 -17.57 12.43
N ASP A 436 71.63 -18.87 12.32
CA ASP A 436 72.27 -19.81 13.25
C ASP A 436 71.47 -20.55 14.36
N GLU A 437 71.31 -21.86 14.08
CA GLU A 437 71.62 -23.07 14.87
C GLU A 437 71.12 -23.32 16.32
N LEU A 438 70.65 -24.57 16.47
CA LEU A 438 70.55 -25.47 17.64
C LEU A 438 69.47 -25.26 18.71
#